data_AF-A0A7W5XNT5-F1
#
_entry.id   AF-A0A7W5XNT5-F1
#
_cell.length_a   1.000
_cell.length_b   1.000
_cell.length_c   1.000
_cell.angle_alpha   90.00
_cell.angle_beta   90.00
_cell.angle_gamma   90.00
#
_symmetry.space_group_name_H-M   'P 1'
#
loop_
_entity.id
_entity.type
_entity.pdbx_description
1 polymer ?
#
loop_
_entity_poly.entity_id
_entity_poly.type
_entity_poly.pdbx_seq_one_letter_code
_entity_poly.pdbx_strand_id
1 'polypeptide(L)'
;MRPRFPHRLIGFCRLLSALVFSSLMVAAPASAQDNGQYTMQEIVDAGHSFFGSASGGLAKVVESAFQKYGLPNGYILGQEGGGAFIAGLTYGEGQLNTKNAGEHNLYWQGPSLGLDYGGQGSRVMMLVYDLPSVNGIYARFGGVSGSAYVIAGFGMTLLKNNDVLVVPIRTGVGARLGVNVGYLKITQAPTWNPF
;
A
#
# COMPACT_ATOMS: atom_id res chain seq x y z
N MET A 1 25.12 -63.14 -74.33
CA MET A 1 25.72 -61.87 -73.86
C MET A 1 24.67 -61.15 -72.99
N ARG A 2 25.01 -60.93 -71.71
CA ARG A 2 24.25 -60.24 -70.63
C ARG A 2 22.87 -60.82 -70.21
N PRO A 3 22.79 -61.54 -69.07
CA PRO A 3 21.54 -61.69 -68.34
C PRO A 3 21.28 -60.44 -67.47
N ARG A 4 20.07 -59.86 -67.61
CA ARG A 4 19.56 -58.75 -66.79
C ARG A 4 18.69 -59.32 -65.66
N PHE A 5 19.03 -58.99 -64.42
CA PHE A 5 18.19 -59.21 -63.25
C PHE A 5 17.09 -58.13 -63.13
N PRO A 6 15.80 -58.48 -62.99
CA PRO A 6 14.80 -57.58 -62.40
C PRO A 6 14.89 -57.67 -60.87
N HIS A 7 15.23 -56.59 -60.16
CA HIS A 7 14.36 -55.49 -59.74
C HIS A 7 13.31 -55.87 -58.68
N ARG A 8 13.63 -55.43 -57.46
CA ARG A 8 12.73 -54.79 -56.47
C ARG A 8 11.97 -55.71 -55.52
N LEU A 9 12.68 -56.10 -54.46
CA LEU A 9 12.11 -56.19 -53.11
C LEU A 9 11.83 -54.76 -52.62
N ILE A 10 10.57 -54.37 -52.53
CA ILE A 10 10.14 -53.15 -51.82
C ILE A 10 8.97 -53.54 -50.93
N GLY A 11 9.11 -53.24 -49.64
CA GLY A 11 7.97 -52.98 -48.77
C GLY A 11 7.85 -53.89 -47.57
N PHE A 12 8.76 -53.79 -46.60
CA PHE A 12 8.41 -54.06 -45.21
C PHE A 12 9.34 -53.31 -44.27
N CYS A 13 9.06 -52.04 -44.03
CA CYS A 13 9.71 -51.29 -42.95
C CYS A 13 8.88 -50.08 -42.53
N ARG A 14 7.77 -50.32 -41.81
CA ARG A 14 7.12 -49.30 -40.97
C ARG A 14 6.29 -49.98 -39.90
N LEU A 15 6.89 -50.28 -38.75
CA LEU A 15 6.17 -50.46 -37.48
C LEU A 15 7.20 -50.63 -36.35
N LEU A 16 7.47 -49.53 -35.63
CA LEU A 16 7.65 -49.45 -34.17
C LEU A 16 8.35 -48.12 -33.83
N SER A 17 7.58 -47.09 -33.51
CA SER A 17 8.04 -45.95 -32.69
C SER A 17 6.81 -45.26 -32.13
N ALA A 18 6.31 -45.79 -31.02
CA ALA A 18 5.29 -45.12 -30.23
C ALA A 18 5.40 -45.65 -28.81
N LEU A 19 6.21 -45.00 -27.96
CA LEU A 19 6.01 -44.96 -26.51
C LEU A 19 7.01 -44.00 -25.85
N VAL A 20 6.50 -43.29 -24.84
CA VAL A 20 7.18 -42.40 -23.89
C VAL A 20 7.29 -40.92 -24.30
N PHE A 21 6.15 -40.22 -24.27
CA PHE A 21 6.11 -38.80 -23.90
C PHE A 21 5.39 -38.69 -22.55
N SER A 22 6.12 -38.90 -21.45
CA SER A 22 5.63 -38.59 -20.11
C SER A 22 5.61 -37.08 -19.94
N SER A 23 4.40 -36.54 -19.86
CA SER A 23 4.07 -35.14 -19.60
C SER A 23 4.62 -34.65 -18.26
N LEU A 24 5.63 -33.77 -18.33
CA LEU A 24 5.99 -32.85 -17.24
C LEU A 24 4.90 -31.77 -17.13
N MET A 25 3.91 -32.02 -16.28
CA MET A 25 3.01 -30.97 -15.81
C MET A 25 3.77 -30.11 -14.80
N VAL A 26 4.41 -29.04 -15.28
CA VAL A 26 4.93 -27.98 -14.43
C VAL A 26 3.72 -27.30 -13.79
N ALA A 27 3.54 -27.49 -12.49
CA ALA A 27 2.57 -26.73 -11.70
C ALA A 27 2.99 -25.26 -11.75
N ALA A 28 2.24 -24.44 -12.48
CA ALA A 28 2.39 -22.99 -12.44
C ALA A 28 2.13 -22.51 -10.99
N PRO A 29 2.90 -21.55 -10.47
CA PRO A 29 2.59 -20.98 -9.17
C PRO A 29 1.19 -20.39 -9.24
N ALA A 30 0.33 -20.74 -8.28
CA ALA A 30 -0.96 -20.10 -8.12
C ALA A 30 -0.69 -18.61 -7.90
N SER A 31 -1.03 -17.78 -8.89
CA SER A 31 -1.09 -16.33 -8.70
C SER A 31 -2.09 -16.08 -7.59
N ALA A 32 -1.63 -15.55 -6.46
CA ALA A 32 -2.52 -15.03 -5.44
C ALA A 32 -3.52 -14.12 -6.14
N GLN A 33 -4.81 -14.43 -6.02
CA GLN A 33 -5.86 -13.61 -6.61
C GLN A 33 -5.67 -12.21 -6.07
N ASP A 34 -5.34 -11.25 -6.95
CA ASP A 34 -5.14 -9.87 -6.56
C ASP A 34 -6.50 -9.30 -6.16
N ASN A 35 -6.82 -9.44 -4.88
CA ASN A 35 -8.08 -8.99 -4.30
C ASN A 35 -8.13 -7.46 -4.16
N GLY A 36 -7.17 -6.74 -4.75
CA GLY A 36 -7.08 -5.27 -4.70
C GLY A 36 -6.76 -4.73 -3.31
N GLN A 37 -6.29 -5.59 -2.40
CA GLN A 37 -6.01 -5.28 -1.01
C GLN A 37 -4.56 -5.62 -0.66
N TYR A 38 -3.98 -4.88 0.28
CA TYR A 38 -2.64 -5.10 0.81
C TYR A 38 -2.70 -6.00 2.03
N THR A 39 -1.78 -6.96 2.07
CA THR A 39 -1.53 -7.80 3.24
C THR A 39 -0.80 -7.01 4.33
N MET A 40 -0.84 -7.52 5.57
CA MET A 40 -0.14 -6.91 6.69
C MET A 40 1.36 -6.83 6.44
N GLN A 41 1.93 -7.89 5.86
CA GLN A 41 3.36 -7.97 5.58
C GLN A 41 3.80 -6.89 4.59
N GLU A 42 3.05 -6.68 3.51
CA GLU A 42 3.35 -5.64 2.52
C GLU A 42 3.34 -4.23 3.13
N ILE A 43 2.38 -3.95 4.02
CA ILE A 43 2.31 -2.67 4.73
C ILE A 43 3.46 -2.51 5.72
N VAL A 44 3.82 -3.56 6.46
CA VAL A 44 4.97 -3.53 7.38
C VAL A 44 6.28 -3.30 6.62
N ASP A 45 6.47 -3.96 5.48
CA ASP A 45 7.67 -3.82 4.67
C ASP A 45 7.78 -2.43 4.04
N ALA A 46 6.68 -1.90 3.49
CA ALA A 46 6.62 -0.53 2.99
C ALA A 46 6.93 0.47 4.11
N GLY A 47 6.34 0.30 5.29
CA GLY A 47 6.59 1.17 6.43
C GLY A 47 8.01 1.06 6.99
N HIS A 48 8.64 -0.12 7.01
CA HIS A 48 10.04 -0.27 7.41
C HIS A 48 10.98 0.50 6.50
N SER A 49 10.80 0.36 5.19
CA SER A 49 11.55 1.10 4.18
C SER A 49 11.35 2.61 4.36
N PHE A 50 10.09 3.02 4.55
CA PHE A 50 9.72 4.43 4.63
C PHE A 50 10.19 5.13 5.92
N PHE A 51 9.96 4.53 7.08
CA PHE A 51 10.37 5.12 8.36
C PHE A 51 11.87 4.96 8.61
N GLY A 52 12.57 4.10 7.87
CA GLY A 52 13.99 3.78 8.10
C GLY A 52 14.23 3.06 9.42
N SER A 53 13.17 2.48 10.00
CA SER A 53 13.21 1.79 11.29
C SER A 53 12.53 0.44 11.17
N ALA A 54 13.31 -0.64 11.19
CA ALA A 54 12.79 -2.00 11.36
C ALA A 54 12.47 -2.24 12.85
N SER A 55 11.44 -1.56 13.37
CA SER A 55 11.08 -1.67 14.79
C SER A 55 9.82 -2.52 14.97
N GLY A 56 9.82 -3.38 15.99
CA GLY A 56 8.64 -4.16 16.37
C GLY A 56 7.41 -3.30 16.68
N GLY A 57 7.59 -2.00 16.97
CA GLY A 57 6.50 -1.06 17.17
C GLY A 57 5.66 -0.80 15.93
N LEU A 58 6.29 -0.72 14.75
CA LEU A 58 5.56 -0.57 13.48
C LEU A 58 4.66 -1.79 13.25
N ALA A 59 5.22 -2.99 13.36
CA ALA A 59 4.46 -4.22 13.16
C ALA A 59 3.25 -4.28 14.11
N LYS A 60 3.41 -3.86 15.37
CA LYS A 60 2.32 -3.86 16.36
C LYS A 60 1.24 -2.81 16.09
N VAL A 61 1.58 -1.61 15.64
CA VAL A 61 0.57 -0.61 15.28
C VAL A 61 -0.19 -1.03 14.01
N VAL A 62 0.52 -1.60 13.03
CA VAL A 62 -0.09 -2.11 11.79
C VAL A 62 -0.99 -3.32 12.10
N GLU A 63 -0.53 -4.28 12.89
CA GLU A 63 -1.35 -5.40 13.38
C GLU A 63 -2.64 -4.89 14.04
N SER A 64 -2.54 -3.85 14.88
CA SER A 64 -3.70 -3.24 15.54
C SER A 64 -4.67 -2.58 14.53
N ALA A 65 -4.16 -1.94 13.48
CA ALA A 65 -4.99 -1.37 12.43
C ALA A 65 -5.71 -2.48 11.63
N PHE A 66 -5.00 -3.54 11.28
CA PHE A 66 -5.56 -4.68 10.54
C PHE A 66 -6.63 -5.42 11.35
N GLN A 67 -6.41 -5.63 12.65
CA GLN A 67 -7.40 -6.24 13.54
C GLN A 67 -8.68 -5.40 13.65
N LYS A 68 -8.57 -4.07 13.60
CA LYS A 68 -9.71 -3.15 13.75
C LYS A 68 -10.46 -2.88 12.44
N TYR A 69 -9.74 -2.77 11.34
CA TYR A 69 -10.27 -2.21 10.09
C TYR A 69 -10.13 -3.15 8.89
N GLY A 70 -9.48 -4.31 9.04
CA GLY A 70 -9.32 -5.30 7.98
C GLY A 70 -8.15 -5.00 7.06
N LEU A 71 -8.31 -5.27 5.77
CA LEU A 71 -7.26 -5.14 4.75
C LEU A 71 -7.42 -3.82 3.99
N PRO A 72 -6.41 -2.93 3.95
CA PRO A 72 -6.48 -1.70 3.18
C PRO A 72 -6.36 -1.97 1.67
N ASN A 73 -7.02 -1.17 0.84
CA ASN A 73 -6.88 -1.20 -0.62
C ASN A 73 -6.00 -0.06 -1.16
N GLY A 74 -5.42 0.75 -0.27
CA GLY A 74 -4.39 1.73 -0.58
C GLY A 74 -3.53 2.08 0.63
N TYR A 75 -2.37 2.68 0.40
CA TYR A 75 -1.60 3.36 1.45
C TYR A 75 -0.93 4.61 0.91
N ILE A 76 -0.72 5.59 1.77
CA ILE A 76 -0.05 6.85 1.46
C ILE A 76 1.26 6.89 2.22
N LEU A 77 2.35 7.23 1.53
CA LEU A 77 3.62 7.57 2.15
C LEU A 77 3.92 9.03 1.87
N GLY A 78 4.26 9.80 2.90
CA GLY A 78 4.64 11.18 2.69
C GLY A 78 5.06 11.92 3.95
N GLN A 79 5.30 13.21 3.78
CA GLN A 79 5.92 14.04 4.79
C GLN A 79 5.01 15.21 5.15
N GLU A 80 4.99 15.55 6.42
CA GLU A 80 4.26 16.69 6.97
C GLU A 80 5.27 17.75 7.40
N GLY A 81 5.10 18.95 6.87
CA GLY A 81 5.81 20.15 7.26
C GLY A 81 4.85 21.05 8.03
N GLY A 82 5.08 21.20 9.33
CA GLY A 82 4.36 22.16 10.14
C GLY A 82 5.04 23.52 10.07
N GLY A 83 4.50 24.41 9.22
CA GLY A 83 4.72 25.84 9.37
C GLY A 83 3.98 26.34 10.61
N ALA A 84 4.34 25.91 11.82
CA ALA A 84 3.71 26.38 13.05
C ALA A 84 3.88 27.90 13.27
N PHE A 85 4.69 28.57 12.44
CA PHE A 85 4.77 30.02 12.33
C PHE A 85 3.47 30.66 11.76
N ILE A 86 2.57 29.90 11.14
CA ILE A 86 1.27 30.41 10.63
C ILE A 86 0.14 29.51 11.13
N ALA A 87 -0.43 29.86 12.29
CA ALA A 87 -1.80 29.52 12.71
C ALA A 87 -2.15 28.06 13.09
N GLY A 88 -1.19 27.21 13.49
CA GLY A 88 -1.52 25.88 14.06
C GLY A 88 -2.01 24.86 13.01
N LEU A 89 -1.44 24.91 11.80
CA LEU A 89 -1.76 24.03 10.69
C LEU A 89 -0.56 23.17 10.29
N THR A 90 -0.85 21.99 9.76
CA THR A 90 0.11 21.10 9.10
C THR A 90 -0.21 21.05 7.61
N TYR A 91 0.85 21.00 6.80
CA TYR A 91 0.76 20.79 5.35
C TYR A 91 1.62 19.59 5.02
N GLY A 92 1.06 18.63 4.30
CA GLY A 92 1.80 17.48 3.87
C GLY A 92 1.63 17.19 2.40
N GLU A 93 2.57 16.39 1.90
CA GLU A 93 2.61 15.90 0.54
C GLU A 93 3.08 14.45 0.54
N GLY A 94 2.59 13.68 -0.41
CA GLY A 94 2.91 12.27 -0.49
C GLY A 94 2.31 11.62 -1.71
N GLN A 95 2.37 10.29 -1.70
CA GLN A 95 1.94 9.47 -2.80
C GLN A 95 1.00 8.37 -2.30
N LEU A 96 -0.22 8.34 -2.84
CA LEU A 96 -1.14 7.22 -2.72
C LEU A 96 -0.67 6.08 -3.62
N ASN A 97 -0.45 4.92 -3.01
CA ASN A 97 -0.15 3.65 -3.65
C ASN A 97 -1.40 2.79 -3.64
N THR A 98 -1.77 2.26 -4.81
CA THR A 98 -2.91 1.34 -4.96
C THR A 98 -2.47 0.11 -5.75
N LYS A 99 -3.10 -1.04 -5.48
CA LYS A 99 -2.82 -2.30 -6.22
C LYS A 99 -3.16 -2.19 -7.70
N ASN A 100 -4.32 -1.60 -8.00
CA ASN A 100 -4.97 -1.71 -9.31
C ASN A 100 -5.17 -0.37 -10.05
N ALA A 101 -4.79 0.75 -9.45
CA ALA A 101 -4.96 2.07 -10.05
C ALA A 101 -3.67 2.89 -10.10
N GLY A 102 -2.52 2.29 -9.77
CA GLY A 102 -1.21 2.95 -9.81
C GLY A 102 -0.95 3.88 -8.62
N GLU A 103 0.00 4.80 -8.84
CA GLU A 103 0.50 5.75 -7.86
C GLU A 103 0.01 7.19 -8.17
N HIS A 104 -0.39 7.93 -7.14
CA HIS A 104 -0.95 9.29 -7.29
C HIS A 104 -0.38 10.23 -6.26
N ASN A 105 0.22 11.34 -6.73
CA ASN A 105 0.62 12.42 -5.85
C ASN A 105 -0.62 13.09 -5.25
N LEU A 106 -0.52 13.42 -3.98
CA LEU A 106 -1.56 14.13 -3.25
C LEU A 106 -0.95 15.01 -2.16
N TYR A 107 -1.77 15.92 -1.67
CA TYR A 107 -1.42 16.89 -0.66
C TYR A 107 -2.48 16.86 0.42
N TRP A 108 -2.13 17.29 1.62
CA TRP A 108 -3.11 17.43 2.68
C TRP A 108 -2.84 18.60 3.61
N GLN A 109 -3.90 19.00 4.29
CA GLN A 109 -3.90 20.07 5.28
C GLN A 109 -4.69 19.62 6.50
N GLY A 110 -4.22 19.97 7.69
CA GLY A 110 -4.91 19.64 8.94
C GLY A 110 -4.47 20.52 10.09
N PRO A 111 -5.10 20.41 11.27
CA PRO A 111 -4.60 21.04 12.47
C PRO A 111 -3.24 20.43 12.85
N SER A 112 -2.30 21.27 13.24
CA SER A 112 -1.03 20.84 13.85
C SER A 112 -1.02 21.23 15.31
N LEU A 113 -0.45 20.36 16.15
CA LEU A 113 -0.09 20.71 17.52
C LEU A 113 1.30 21.39 17.58
N GLY A 114 1.83 21.79 16.42
CA GLY A 114 3.05 22.54 16.29
C GLY A 114 4.24 21.73 16.78
N LEU A 115 4.43 20.49 16.31
CA LEU A 115 5.64 19.70 16.56
C LEU A 115 6.07 18.84 15.36
N ASP A 116 5.58 19.15 14.15
CA ASP A 116 6.13 18.62 12.89
C ASP A 116 7.53 19.23 12.59
N TYR A 117 8.30 19.53 13.65
CA TYR A 117 9.48 20.36 13.65
C TYR A 117 10.75 19.57 13.35
N GLY A 118 11.46 20.10 12.36
CA GLY A 118 12.76 19.67 11.88
C GLY A 118 12.85 20.16 10.45
N GLY A 119 14.01 20.65 10.00
CA GLY A 119 14.17 21.11 8.60
C GLY A 119 13.88 20.04 7.53
N GLN A 120 13.56 18.81 7.96
CA GLN A 120 13.21 17.65 7.13
C GLN A 120 11.74 17.20 7.27
N GLY A 121 10.90 17.88 8.07
CA GLY A 121 9.50 17.47 8.31
C GLY A 121 9.33 16.18 9.12
N SER A 122 8.10 15.72 9.29
CA SER A 122 7.75 14.44 9.94
C SER A 122 7.18 13.45 8.92
N ARG A 123 7.59 12.18 9.00
CA ARG A 123 7.08 11.12 8.10
C ARG A 123 5.74 10.60 8.60
N VAL A 124 4.81 10.37 7.69
CA VAL A 124 3.51 9.75 7.95
C VAL A 124 3.21 8.66 6.91
N MET A 125 2.72 7.52 7.39
CA MET A 125 2.14 6.47 6.54
C MET A 125 0.64 6.44 6.83
N MET A 126 -0.22 6.53 5.82
CA MET A 126 -1.67 6.43 6.02
C MET A 126 -2.22 5.19 5.34
N LEU A 127 -2.91 4.34 6.08
CA LEU A 127 -3.62 3.20 5.48
C LEU A 127 -4.99 3.67 4.98
N VAL A 128 -5.36 3.28 3.77
CA VAL A 128 -6.61 3.66 3.12
C VAL A 128 -7.46 2.41 2.90
N TYR A 129 -8.69 2.45 3.40
CA TYR A 129 -9.65 1.35 3.30
C TYR A 129 -10.87 1.80 2.52
N ASP A 130 -11.52 0.82 1.86
CA ASP A 130 -12.77 1.00 1.15
C ASP A 130 -12.74 2.13 0.11
N LEU A 131 -11.57 2.43 -0.46
CA LEU A 131 -11.41 3.45 -1.50
C LEU A 131 -12.07 2.96 -2.80
N PRO A 132 -13.19 3.57 -3.25
CA PRO A 132 -13.92 3.06 -4.42
C PRO A 132 -13.23 3.44 -5.74
N SER A 133 -12.51 4.55 -5.74
CA SER A 133 -11.71 5.06 -6.86
C SER A 133 -10.68 6.05 -6.32
N VAL A 134 -9.62 6.33 -7.09
CA VAL A 134 -8.59 7.33 -6.73
C VAL A 134 -9.23 8.65 -6.34
N ASN A 135 -10.25 9.12 -7.07
CA ASN A 135 -10.93 10.38 -6.79
C ASN A 135 -11.63 10.41 -5.41
N GLY A 136 -11.97 9.25 -4.86
CA GLY A 136 -12.57 9.15 -3.52
C GLY A 136 -11.65 9.60 -2.39
N ILE A 137 -10.34 9.69 -2.61
CA ILE A 137 -9.38 10.14 -1.60
C ILE A 137 -9.39 11.65 -1.44
N TYR A 138 -9.80 12.41 -2.45
CA TYR A 138 -9.76 13.87 -2.45
C TYR A 138 -10.98 14.44 -1.73
N ALA A 139 -10.95 14.36 -0.40
CA ALA A 139 -12.06 14.72 0.47
C ALA A 139 -11.57 15.31 1.79
N ARG A 140 -12.53 15.69 2.64
CA ARG A 140 -12.30 16.10 4.02
C ARG A 140 -12.64 14.94 4.95
N PHE A 141 -11.66 14.43 5.69
CA PHE A 141 -11.83 13.34 6.63
C PHE A 141 -11.94 13.89 8.05
N GLY A 142 -13.00 13.49 8.76
CA GLY A 142 -13.21 13.83 10.17
C GLY A 142 -12.61 12.76 11.07
N GLY A 143 -11.99 13.16 12.17
CA GLY A 143 -11.44 12.25 13.17
C GLY A 143 -12.54 11.53 13.96
N VAL A 144 -12.33 10.25 14.22
CA VAL A 144 -13.23 9.42 15.01
C VAL A 144 -12.78 9.43 16.47
N SER A 145 -13.65 9.87 17.38
CA SER A 145 -13.34 9.95 18.81
C SER A 145 -12.97 8.58 19.39
N GLY A 146 -11.95 8.54 20.25
CA GLY A 146 -11.49 7.30 20.91
C GLY A 146 -10.75 6.31 20.00
N SER A 147 -10.46 6.67 18.74
CA SER A 147 -9.72 5.80 17.81
C SER A 147 -8.20 5.85 17.98
N ALA A 148 -7.71 6.84 18.72
CA ALA A 148 -6.32 7.04 19.05
C ALA A 148 -5.70 5.80 19.71
N TYR A 149 -4.54 5.38 19.21
CA TYR A 149 -3.81 4.24 19.74
C TYR A 149 -2.30 4.48 19.60
N VAL A 150 -1.55 4.21 20.67
CA VAL A 150 -0.09 4.42 20.71
C VAL A 150 0.58 3.18 21.28
N ILE A 151 1.57 2.65 20.56
CA ILE A 151 2.37 1.51 21.00
C ILE A 151 3.81 1.64 20.52
N ALA A 152 4.76 1.41 21.43
CA ALA A 152 6.20 1.32 21.11
C ALA A 152 6.73 2.47 20.23
N GLY A 153 6.28 3.70 20.47
CA GLY A 153 6.73 4.90 19.75
C GLY A 153 6.05 5.13 18.40
N PHE A 154 5.01 4.34 18.06
CA PHE A 154 4.13 4.54 16.92
C PHE A 154 2.73 4.90 17.41
N GLY A 155 2.07 5.79 16.70
CA GLY A 155 0.71 6.24 17.02
C GLY A 155 -0.15 6.26 15.78
N MET A 156 -1.41 5.87 15.94
CA MET A 156 -2.42 5.91 14.90
C MET A 156 -3.71 6.55 15.38
N THR A 157 -4.44 7.16 14.45
CA THR A 157 -5.81 7.64 14.63
C THR A 157 -6.67 7.16 13.46
N LEU A 158 -7.99 7.25 13.58
CA LEU A 158 -8.92 6.98 12.48
C LEU A 158 -9.56 8.27 12.01
N LEU A 159 -9.50 8.50 10.71
CA LEU A 159 -10.22 9.55 10.00
C LEU A 159 -11.20 8.90 9.02
N LYS A 160 -12.37 9.52 8.83
CA LYS A 160 -13.45 8.96 8.02
C LYS A 160 -14.10 10.02 7.12
N ASN A 161 -14.40 9.63 5.89
CA ASN A 161 -15.29 10.35 4.98
C ASN A 161 -16.19 9.33 4.27
N ASN A 162 -17.51 9.40 4.51
CA ASN A 162 -18.44 8.37 4.04
C ASN A 162 -17.95 6.97 4.44
N ASP A 163 -17.73 6.06 3.49
CA ASP A 163 -17.23 4.71 3.77
C ASP A 163 -15.69 4.63 3.76
N VAL A 164 -15.00 5.65 3.24
CA VAL A 164 -13.53 5.65 3.13
C VAL A 164 -12.90 5.93 4.49
N LEU A 165 -12.03 5.02 4.93
CA LEU A 165 -11.25 5.18 6.14
C LEU A 165 -9.80 5.53 5.80
N VAL A 166 -9.25 6.46 6.55
CA VAL A 166 -7.83 6.81 6.50
C VAL A 166 -7.27 6.66 7.91
N VAL A 167 -6.21 5.87 8.05
CA VAL A 167 -5.54 5.61 9.33
C VAL A 167 -4.11 6.13 9.26
N PRO A 168 -3.86 7.38 9.66
CA PRO A 168 -2.51 7.93 9.72
C PRO A 168 -1.71 7.27 10.84
N ILE A 169 -0.50 6.82 10.53
CA ILE A 169 0.48 6.22 11.42
C ILE A 169 1.73 7.12 11.44
N ARG A 170 2.12 7.55 12.64
CA ARG A 170 3.28 8.44 12.88
C ARG A 170 4.21 7.83 13.92
N THR A 171 5.46 8.29 13.94
CA THR A 171 6.50 7.81 14.87
C THR A 171 6.99 8.91 15.82
N GLY A 172 7.65 8.52 16.90
CA GLY A 172 8.33 9.43 17.83
C GLY A 172 7.37 10.38 18.53
N VAL A 173 7.64 11.68 18.46
CA VAL A 173 6.76 12.72 19.03
C VAL A 173 5.40 12.74 18.34
N GLY A 174 5.37 12.52 17.02
CA GLY A 174 4.14 12.46 16.23
C GLY A 174 3.20 11.35 16.66
N ALA A 175 3.73 10.25 17.21
CA ALA A 175 2.92 9.15 17.75
C ALA A 175 2.04 9.57 18.94
N ARG A 176 2.55 10.45 19.83
CA ARG A 176 1.85 10.81 21.07
C ARG A 176 0.83 11.92 20.90
N LEU A 177 0.99 12.74 19.86
CA LEU A 177 0.25 13.99 19.70
C LEU A 177 -0.62 13.99 18.43
N GLY A 178 -0.18 13.29 17.37
CA GLY A 178 -0.96 13.11 16.14
C GLY A 178 -2.26 12.30 16.33
N VAL A 179 -2.43 11.69 17.50
CA VAL A 179 -3.66 11.03 17.95
C VAL A 179 -4.86 11.97 18.12
N ASN A 180 -4.64 13.29 18.18
CA ASN A 180 -5.71 14.30 18.31
C ASN A 180 -6.02 15.05 17.00
N VAL A 181 -5.54 14.57 15.85
CA VAL A 181 -5.92 15.16 14.55
C VAL A 181 -7.38 14.84 14.28
N GLY A 182 -8.25 15.83 14.49
CA GLY A 182 -9.69 15.72 14.28
C GLY A 182 -10.14 15.96 12.83
N TYR A 183 -9.22 16.35 11.94
CA TYR A 183 -9.55 16.77 10.58
C TYR A 183 -8.36 16.63 9.63
N LEU A 184 -8.62 16.18 8.41
CA LEU A 184 -7.63 16.16 7.33
C LEU A 184 -8.31 16.44 6.00
N LYS A 185 -7.89 17.48 5.28
CA LYS A 185 -8.30 17.73 3.91
C LYS A 185 -7.24 17.16 2.98
N ILE A 186 -7.63 16.29 2.05
CA ILE A 186 -6.76 15.75 1.02
C ILE A 186 -7.12 16.37 -0.33
N THR A 187 -6.12 16.82 -1.07
CA THR A 187 -6.27 17.50 -2.36
C THR A 187 -5.32 16.93 -3.41
N GLN A 188 -5.71 17.03 -4.68
CA GLN A 188 -4.86 16.63 -5.80
C GLN A 188 -3.72 17.62 -6.06
N ALA A 189 -3.94 18.90 -5.77
CA ALA A 189 -2.97 19.98 -5.93
C ALA A 189 -2.65 20.63 -4.57
N PRO A 190 -1.44 21.20 -4.39
CA PRO A 190 -1.09 21.87 -3.14
C PRO A 190 -1.97 23.11 -2.95
N THR A 191 -2.40 23.36 -1.72
CA THR A 191 -3.20 24.54 -1.39
C THR A 191 -2.91 25.01 0.03
N TRP A 192 -2.96 26.34 0.20
CA TRP A 192 -2.88 26.98 1.51
C TRP A 192 -4.21 26.97 2.25
N ASN A 193 -5.34 26.76 1.56
CA ASN A 193 -6.65 26.79 2.19
C ASN A 193 -6.99 25.41 2.80
N PRO A 194 -7.03 25.26 4.14
CA PRO A 194 -7.31 23.99 4.79
C PRO A 194 -8.80 23.62 4.78
N PHE A 195 -9.68 24.54 4.34
CA PHE A 195 -11.12 24.32 4.21
C PHE A 195 -11.45 24.00 2.76
#